data_AF-A0ABD3YCJ4-F1
#
_entry.id   AF-A0ABD3YCJ4-F1
#
_cell.length_a   1.000
_cell.length_b   1.000
_cell.length_c   1.000
_cell.angle_alpha   90.00
_cell.angle_beta   90.00
_cell.angle_gamma   90.00
#
_symmetry.space_group_name_H-M   'P 1'
#
loop_
_entity.id
_entity.type
_entity.pdbx_description
1 polymer ?
#
loop_
_entity_poly.entity_id
_entity_poly.type
_entity_poly.pdbx_seq_one_letter_code
_entity_poly.pdbx_strand_id
1 'polypeptide(L)'
;MKNINYDMLASELDAIKMDTLGKVGQQDADYIRSVVRKQRVCEWSGRILLMLGFIQPLLWVAGVLLLALAKILDNMEIGHNVMHGQYDWMNDKQLNSQHYEWDIACDGQSWHRVHNFEHHTYTNIIGKDRDFGYGLLRLSDDFKWRFKNVWQFFTYINLSVLFQWGVSYHELAAERVFIGKKKENREGLVSHSTLKHRFFSKGARQLIKDYAIFPLLAGPLFLWVLAGNLVANLIRNLWTSTIIFCGHFTEETQTFKQEDCVNETQGQWYYRQVLGSSNIKGSHWFHVLTGHLSCQIEHHLFPDMPSSRYQEVAPQVQAVLKKHGIDYHTGSFFKQYTSVLKRIIRYSFK
;
A
#
# COMPACT_ATOMS: atom_id res chain seq x y z
N MET A 1 26.06 9.67 -21.15
CA MET A 1 25.50 9.02 -19.95
C MET A 1 26.68 8.62 -19.07
N LYS A 2 26.71 8.96 -17.78
CA LYS A 2 27.71 8.39 -16.87
C LYS A 2 27.44 6.89 -16.79
N ASN A 3 28.45 6.04 -17.00
CA ASN A 3 28.32 4.63 -16.69
C ASN A 3 28.14 4.51 -15.17
N ILE A 4 26.96 4.07 -14.73
CA ILE A 4 26.68 3.82 -13.31
C ILE A 4 27.50 2.60 -12.90
N ASN A 5 28.23 2.71 -11.79
CA ASN A 5 28.90 1.58 -11.17
C ASN A 5 27.91 0.87 -10.23
N TYR A 6 27.23 -0.16 -10.76
CA TYR A 6 26.19 -0.87 -10.02
C TYR A 6 26.72 -1.64 -8.81
N ASP A 7 27.95 -2.14 -8.85
CA ASP A 7 28.54 -2.86 -7.71
C ASP A 7 28.80 -1.90 -6.54
N MET A 8 29.32 -0.70 -6.84
CA MET A 8 29.50 0.34 -5.83
C MET A 8 28.15 0.87 -5.31
N LEU A 9 27.15 1.02 -6.18
CA LEU A 9 25.79 1.40 -5.76
C LEU A 9 25.19 0.37 -4.78
N ALA A 10 25.30 -0.93 -5.11
CA ALA A 10 24.83 -2.01 -4.25
C ALA A 10 25.52 -1.97 -2.90
N SER A 11 26.86 -1.91 -2.89
CA SER A 11 27.64 -1.88 -1.66
C SER A 11 27.29 -0.70 -0.74
N GLU A 12 27.05 0.49 -1.29
CA GLU A 12 26.71 1.68 -0.49
C GLU A 12 25.28 1.62 0.07
N LEU A 13 24.31 1.14 -0.71
CA LEU A 13 22.94 0.96 -0.24
C LEU A 13 22.82 -0.19 0.77
N ASP A 14 23.54 -1.29 0.55
CA ASP A 14 23.63 -2.40 1.51
C ASP A 14 24.27 -1.95 2.82
N ALA A 15 25.30 -1.11 2.78
CA ALA A 15 25.90 -0.55 3.99
C ALA A 15 24.89 0.27 4.80
N ILE A 16 24.07 1.10 4.15
CA ILE A 16 22.99 1.84 4.82
C ILE A 16 21.96 0.89 5.42
N LYS A 17 21.55 -0.15 4.67
CA LYS A 17 20.62 -1.18 5.15
C LYS A 17 21.16 -1.86 6.41
N MET A 18 22.40 -2.35 6.35
CA MET A 18 23.02 -3.10 7.45
C MET A 18 23.27 -2.24 8.69
N ASP A 19 23.76 -1.00 8.53
CA ASP A 19 23.96 -0.07 9.66
C ASP A 19 22.62 0.22 10.37
N THR A 20 21.57 0.48 9.60
CA THR A 20 20.25 0.79 10.16
C THR A 20 19.63 -0.43 10.84
N LEU A 21 19.69 -1.61 10.20
CA LEU A 21 19.22 -2.86 10.80
C LEU A 21 20.00 -3.22 12.07
N GLY A 22 21.28 -2.88 12.16
CA GLY A 22 22.09 -3.05 13.37
C GLY A 22 21.62 -2.22 14.57
N LYS A 23 20.85 -1.15 14.33
CA LYS A 23 20.25 -0.29 15.37
C LYS A 23 18.82 -0.69 15.74
N VAL A 24 18.17 -1.56 14.96
CA VAL A 24 16.80 -2.00 15.20
C VAL A 24 16.73 -2.74 16.53
N GLY A 25 15.80 -2.34 17.39
CA GLY A 25 15.66 -2.95 18.71
C GLY A 25 14.50 -2.38 19.51
N GLN A 26 14.69 -2.26 20.82
CA GLN A 26 13.59 -1.94 21.76
C GLN A 26 12.82 -0.65 21.39
N GLN A 27 13.51 0.37 20.86
CA GLN A 27 12.87 1.61 20.42
C GLN A 27 11.81 1.36 19.33
N ASP A 28 12.11 0.51 18.35
CA ASP A 28 11.21 0.15 17.26
C ASP A 28 10.04 -0.69 17.76
N ALA A 29 10.29 -1.61 18.70
CA ALA A 29 9.24 -2.40 19.36
C ALA A 29 8.28 -1.51 20.16
N ASP A 30 8.81 -0.54 20.91
CA ASP A 30 8.00 0.40 21.69
C ASP A 30 7.20 1.33 20.79
N TYR A 31 7.79 1.75 19.66
CA TYR A 31 7.12 2.53 18.64
C TYR A 31 5.87 1.81 18.12
N ILE A 32 6.02 0.59 17.57
CA ILE A 32 4.87 -0.12 16.96
C ILE A 32 3.80 -0.45 18.00
N ARG A 33 4.19 -0.85 19.22
CA ARG A 33 3.24 -1.11 20.32
C ARG A 33 2.48 0.16 20.72
N SER A 34 3.14 1.32 20.72
CA SER A 34 2.51 2.62 20.94
C SER A 34 1.52 2.96 19.82
N VAL A 35 1.87 2.72 18.56
CA VAL A 35 0.96 2.92 17.41
C VAL A 35 -0.27 2.02 17.54
N VAL A 36 -0.10 0.72 17.83
CA VAL A 36 -1.20 -0.23 18.07
C VAL A 36 -2.11 0.26 19.20
N ARG A 37 -1.55 0.74 20.32
CA ARG A 37 -2.35 1.28 21.43
C ARG A 37 -3.17 2.49 20.99
N LYS A 38 -2.56 3.45 20.29
CA LYS A 38 -3.24 4.65 19.79
C LYS A 38 -4.34 4.31 18.79
N GLN A 39 -4.07 3.37 17.87
CA GLN A 39 -5.05 2.87 16.91
C GLN A 39 -6.27 2.29 17.64
N ARG A 40 -6.05 1.41 18.63
CA ARG A 40 -7.15 0.79 19.40
C ARG A 40 -7.96 1.85 20.15
N VAL A 41 -7.30 2.81 20.81
CA VAL A 41 -7.99 3.92 21.50
C VAL A 41 -8.85 4.72 20.52
N CYS A 42 -8.31 5.08 19.34
CA CYS A 42 -9.08 5.78 18.31
C CYS A 42 -10.29 4.95 17.82
N GLU A 43 -10.13 3.64 17.66
CA GLU A 43 -11.23 2.76 17.24
C GLU A 43 -12.34 2.72 18.29
N TRP A 44 -12.01 2.43 19.55
CA TRP A 44 -13.00 2.37 20.63
C TRP A 44 -13.69 3.71 20.84
N SER A 45 -12.92 4.81 20.94
CA SER A 45 -13.47 6.15 21.09
C SER A 45 -14.32 6.54 19.89
N GLY A 46 -13.89 6.24 18.67
CA GLY A 46 -14.64 6.49 17.45
C GLY A 46 -16.01 5.80 17.47
N ARG A 47 -16.04 4.51 17.80
CA ARG A 47 -17.28 3.71 17.87
C ARG A 47 -18.23 4.21 18.96
N ILE A 48 -17.72 4.57 20.14
CA ILE A 48 -18.53 5.14 21.22
C ILE A 48 -19.12 6.49 20.80
N LEU A 49 -18.30 7.37 20.22
CA LEU A 49 -18.74 8.71 19.81
C LEU A 49 -19.75 8.69 18.66
N LEU A 50 -19.66 7.72 17.74
CA LEU A 50 -20.70 7.49 16.73
C LEU A 50 -22.07 7.23 17.35
N MET A 51 -22.11 6.46 18.45
CA MET A 51 -23.34 6.20 19.20
C MET A 51 -23.82 7.42 19.96
N LEU A 52 -22.95 8.33 20.41
CA LEU A 52 -23.33 9.55 21.13
C LEU A 52 -23.73 10.71 20.20
N GLY A 53 -23.56 10.54 18.89
CA GLY A 53 -23.86 11.54 17.87
C GLY A 53 -25.31 12.02 17.83
N PHE A 54 -26.26 11.20 18.30
CA PHE A 54 -27.67 11.62 18.38
C PHE A 54 -27.91 12.70 19.44
N ILE A 55 -27.06 12.77 20.48
CA ILE A 55 -27.14 13.79 21.53
C ILE A 55 -26.55 15.10 21.01
N GLN A 56 -25.41 15.01 20.32
CA GLN A 56 -24.69 16.15 19.79
C GLN A 56 -24.02 15.75 18.46
N PRO A 57 -24.50 16.26 17.30
CA PRO A 57 -23.97 15.90 15.99
C PRO A 57 -22.45 16.07 15.82
N LEU A 58 -21.82 17.00 16.54
CA LEU A 58 -20.36 17.16 16.52
C LEU A 58 -19.61 15.94 17.08
N LEU A 59 -20.22 15.19 18.01
CA LEU A 59 -19.65 13.93 18.51
C LEU A 59 -19.65 12.86 17.42
N TRP A 60 -20.66 12.84 16.54
CA TRP A 60 -20.65 11.94 15.39
C TRP A 60 -19.48 12.23 14.45
N VAL A 61 -19.25 13.51 14.13
CA VAL A 61 -18.12 13.92 13.27
C VAL A 61 -16.79 13.51 13.91
N ALA A 62 -16.60 13.78 15.20
CA ALA A 62 -15.42 13.32 15.94
C ALA A 62 -15.29 11.79 15.92
N GLY A 63 -16.40 11.07 16.06
CA GLY A 63 -16.46 9.61 15.98
C GLY A 63 -16.03 9.07 14.62
N VAL A 64 -16.52 9.66 13.53
CA VAL A 64 -16.13 9.32 12.15
C VAL A 64 -14.63 9.57 11.95
N LEU A 65 -14.11 10.74 12.36
CA LEU A 65 -12.71 11.09 12.16
C LEU A 65 -11.76 10.18 12.97
N LEU A 66 -12.11 9.85 14.21
CA LEU A 66 -11.34 8.91 15.03
C LEU A 66 -11.38 7.49 14.47
N LEU A 67 -12.54 7.04 13.99
CA LEU A 67 -12.65 5.73 13.34
C LEU A 67 -11.88 5.67 12.01
N ALA A 68 -11.92 6.73 11.22
CA ALA A 68 -11.13 6.86 10.00
C ALA A 68 -9.63 6.82 10.30
N LEU A 69 -9.19 7.58 11.31
CA LEU A 69 -7.80 7.57 11.79
C LEU A 69 -7.37 6.18 12.23
N ALA A 70 -8.19 5.47 13.02
CA ALA A 70 -7.90 4.11 13.45
C ALA A 70 -7.75 3.15 12.26
N LYS A 71 -8.63 3.26 11.25
CA LYS A 71 -8.54 2.44 10.03
C LYS A 71 -7.33 2.79 9.16
N ILE A 72 -6.92 4.06 9.09
CA ILE A 72 -5.70 4.48 8.39
C ILE A 72 -4.47 3.91 9.09
N LEU A 73 -4.37 4.03 10.41
CA LEU A 73 -3.25 3.49 11.18
C LEU A 73 -3.17 1.97 11.08
N ASP A 74 -4.30 1.26 11.20
CA ASP A 74 -4.34 -0.20 11.04
C ASP A 74 -3.92 -0.62 9.63
N ASN A 75 -4.41 0.05 8.59
CA ASN A 75 -4.10 -0.34 7.21
C ASN A 75 -2.65 -0.02 6.83
N MET A 76 -2.19 1.20 7.12
CA MET A 76 -0.94 1.76 6.59
C MET A 76 0.25 1.55 7.53
N GLU A 77 0.13 1.94 8.79
CA GLU A 77 1.28 1.96 9.71
C GLU A 77 1.49 0.62 10.41
N ILE A 78 0.41 -0.12 10.69
CA ILE A 78 0.49 -1.40 11.37
C ILE A 78 0.47 -2.55 10.36
N GLY A 79 -0.66 -2.76 9.68
CA GLY A 79 -0.93 -3.98 8.92
C GLY A 79 0.01 -4.17 7.74
N HIS A 80 0.18 -3.14 6.91
CA HIS A 80 1.16 -3.15 5.83
C HIS A 80 2.56 -3.50 6.33
N ASN A 81 3.08 -2.73 7.30
CA ASN A 81 4.44 -2.85 7.81
C ASN A 81 4.69 -4.20 8.52
N VAL A 82 3.75 -4.66 9.34
CA VAL A 82 3.84 -5.98 9.99
C VAL A 82 3.85 -7.10 8.95
N MET A 83 2.99 -7.04 7.93
CA MET A 83 2.96 -8.06 6.89
C MET A 83 4.17 -8.00 5.96
N HIS A 84 4.93 -6.90 5.90
CA HIS A 84 6.25 -6.88 5.26
C HIS A 84 7.35 -7.56 6.08
N GLY A 85 7.05 -8.08 7.27
CA GLY A 85 8.02 -8.76 8.13
C GLY A 85 8.88 -7.81 8.96
N GLN A 86 8.59 -6.50 8.94
CA GLN A 86 9.41 -5.47 9.58
C GLN A 86 9.57 -5.65 11.10
N TYR A 87 8.68 -6.41 11.73
CA TYR A 87 8.66 -6.66 13.17
C TYR A 87 8.82 -8.14 13.54
N ASP A 88 9.11 -9.02 12.58
CA ASP A 88 9.21 -10.47 12.83
C ASP A 88 10.34 -10.83 13.81
N TRP A 89 11.41 -10.04 13.83
CA TRP A 89 12.52 -10.16 14.78
C TRP A 89 12.09 -10.06 16.25
N MET A 90 10.93 -9.44 16.54
CA MET A 90 10.39 -9.34 17.90
C MET A 90 9.87 -10.68 18.43
N ASN A 91 9.62 -11.67 17.56
CA ASN A 91 8.92 -12.91 17.90
C ASN A 91 7.57 -12.69 18.63
N ASP A 92 6.90 -11.56 18.34
CA ASP A 92 5.62 -11.20 18.93
C ASP A 92 4.48 -11.83 18.12
N LYS A 93 3.70 -12.71 18.75
CA LYS A 93 2.61 -13.44 18.08
C LYS A 93 1.53 -12.53 17.47
N GLN A 94 1.35 -11.32 18.01
CA GLN A 94 0.35 -10.38 17.50
C GLN A 94 0.89 -9.49 16.38
N LEU A 95 2.20 -9.43 16.18
CA LEU A 95 2.86 -8.56 15.19
C LEU A 95 3.80 -9.38 14.29
N ASN A 96 3.35 -10.56 13.89
CA ASN A 96 4.10 -11.47 13.04
C ASN A 96 3.47 -11.59 11.66
N SER A 97 4.28 -11.37 10.63
CA SER A 97 3.86 -11.27 9.24
C SER A 97 3.09 -12.49 8.74
N GLN A 98 3.46 -13.69 9.18
CA GLN A 98 2.89 -14.96 8.70
C GLN A 98 1.43 -15.16 9.12
N HIS A 99 1.00 -14.51 10.21
CA HIS A 99 -0.30 -14.74 10.82
C HIS A 99 -1.11 -13.45 10.98
N TYR A 100 -0.51 -12.29 10.74
CA TYR A 100 -1.18 -11.00 10.89
C TYR A 100 -2.32 -10.85 9.87
N GLU A 101 -3.45 -10.35 10.35
CA GLU A 101 -4.63 -10.09 9.52
C GLU A 101 -5.16 -8.69 9.83
N TRP A 102 -4.88 -7.74 8.93
CA TRP A 102 -5.33 -6.36 9.02
C TRP A 102 -6.82 -6.16 8.76
N ASP A 103 -7.31 -4.96 9.09
CA ASP A 103 -8.71 -4.57 8.97
C ASP A 103 -9.12 -4.06 7.57
N ILE A 104 -8.85 -4.86 6.53
CA ILE A 104 -9.34 -4.60 5.17
C ILE A 104 -9.86 -5.86 4.49
N ALA A 105 -10.39 -5.74 3.27
CA ALA A 105 -10.95 -6.86 2.51
C ALA A 105 -9.91 -7.82 1.90
N CYS A 106 -8.65 -7.39 1.73
CA CYS A 106 -7.57 -8.27 1.27
C CYS A 106 -7.10 -9.19 2.41
N ASP A 107 -6.92 -10.48 2.13
CA ASP A 107 -6.29 -11.40 3.10
C ASP A 107 -4.77 -11.27 3.07
N GLY A 108 -4.12 -11.56 4.21
CA GLY A 108 -2.68 -11.39 4.35
C GLY A 108 -1.88 -12.35 3.46
N GLN A 109 -2.38 -13.57 3.20
CA GLN A 109 -1.64 -14.52 2.37
C GLN A 109 -1.65 -14.16 0.89
N SER A 110 -2.73 -13.58 0.37
CA SER A 110 -2.76 -13.01 -0.97
C SER A 110 -1.78 -11.83 -1.08
N TRP A 111 -1.75 -10.95 -0.07
CA TRP A 111 -0.79 -9.83 0.03
C TRP A 111 0.66 -10.30 0.00
N HIS A 112 1.00 -11.34 0.78
CA HIS A 112 2.34 -11.94 0.75
C HIS A 112 2.74 -12.46 -0.62
N ARG A 113 1.81 -13.12 -1.31
CA ARG A 113 2.08 -13.76 -2.59
C ARG A 113 2.22 -12.76 -3.74
N VAL A 114 1.36 -11.74 -3.77
CA VAL A 114 1.30 -10.80 -4.89
C VAL A 114 2.06 -9.53 -4.56
N HIS A 115 1.68 -8.78 -3.54
CA HIS A 115 2.41 -7.57 -3.18
C HIS A 115 3.86 -7.84 -2.70
N ASN A 116 4.07 -8.64 -1.65
CA ASN A 116 5.42 -8.81 -1.09
C ASN A 116 6.38 -9.54 -2.02
N PHE A 117 5.89 -10.51 -2.80
CA PHE A 117 6.75 -11.26 -3.72
C PHE A 117 6.71 -10.70 -5.14
N GLU A 118 5.56 -10.68 -5.82
CA GLU A 118 5.51 -10.26 -7.23
C GLU A 118 5.86 -8.78 -7.39
N HIS A 119 5.20 -7.88 -6.64
CA HIS A 119 5.40 -6.44 -6.79
C HIS A 119 6.79 -6.00 -6.31
N HIS A 120 7.17 -6.25 -5.06
CA HIS A 120 8.50 -5.82 -4.55
C HIS A 120 9.68 -6.44 -5.30
N THR A 121 9.56 -7.67 -5.84
CA THR A 121 10.63 -8.23 -6.67
C THR A 121 10.70 -7.55 -8.04
N TYR A 122 9.55 -7.33 -8.68
CA TYR A 122 9.45 -6.94 -10.09
C TYR A 122 8.83 -5.56 -10.33
N THR A 123 8.92 -4.64 -9.36
CA THR A 123 8.30 -3.31 -9.37
C THR A 123 8.33 -2.65 -10.75
N ASN A 124 7.15 -2.29 -11.26
CA ASN A 124 6.90 -1.65 -12.55
C ASN A 124 7.39 -2.43 -13.79
N ILE A 125 7.74 -3.72 -13.69
CA ILE A 125 8.06 -4.57 -14.83
C ILE A 125 6.77 -5.03 -15.50
N ILE A 126 6.58 -4.60 -16.75
CA ILE A 126 5.42 -4.90 -17.57
C ILE A 126 5.27 -6.41 -17.76
N GLY A 127 4.12 -6.94 -17.31
CA GLY A 127 3.78 -8.35 -17.42
C GLY A 127 4.34 -9.24 -16.31
N LYS A 128 5.13 -8.70 -15.37
CA LYS A 128 5.51 -9.37 -14.12
C LYS A 128 4.84 -8.74 -12.91
N ASP A 129 4.99 -7.42 -12.74
CA ASP A 129 4.23 -6.65 -11.76
C ASP A 129 2.79 -6.47 -12.25
N ARG A 130 1.83 -6.74 -11.36
CA ARG A 130 0.41 -6.62 -11.68
C ARG A 130 -0.07 -5.19 -11.56
N ASP A 131 0.59 -4.37 -10.75
CA ASP A 131 0.23 -2.97 -10.50
C ASP A 131 0.31 -2.14 -11.78
N PHE A 132 1.24 -2.48 -12.68
CA PHE A 132 1.29 -2.01 -14.06
C PHE A 132 0.87 -3.10 -15.05
N GLY A 133 -0.34 -2.98 -15.61
CA GLY A 133 -0.73 -3.73 -16.82
C GLY A 133 -1.76 -4.85 -16.70
N TYR A 134 -2.07 -5.27 -15.47
CA TYR A 134 -3.15 -6.23 -15.22
C TYR A 134 -4.35 -5.62 -14.47
N GLY A 135 -4.29 -4.33 -14.12
CA GLY A 135 -5.30 -3.67 -13.30
C GLY A 135 -5.86 -2.42 -13.97
N LEU A 136 -7.19 -2.38 -14.12
CA LEU A 136 -8.14 -1.28 -14.39
C LEU A 136 -7.71 -0.02 -15.18
N LEU A 137 -6.56 0.60 -14.91
CA LEU A 137 -6.09 1.85 -15.50
C LEU A 137 -4.89 1.62 -16.42
N ARG A 138 -4.83 2.37 -17.52
CA ARG A 138 -3.68 2.48 -18.41
C ARG A 138 -2.85 3.68 -18.01
N LEU A 139 -1.63 3.43 -17.55
CA LEU A 139 -0.72 4.44 -16.99
C LEU A 139 0.58 4.58 -17.80
N SER A 140 0.73 3.86 -18.90
CA SER A 140 1.84 4.04 -19.86
C SER A 140 1.37 3.69 -21.27
N ASP A 141 2.19 4.04 -22.26
CA ASP A 141 2.03 3.70 -23.67
C ASP A 141 2.49 2.27 -24.00
N ASP A 142 3.04 1.54 -23.02
CA ASP A 142 3.35 0.11 -23.13
C ASP A 142 2.11 -0.75 -23.43
N PHE A 143 0.91 -0.24 -23.13
CA PHE A 143 -0.37 -0.89 -23.42
C PHE A 143 -1.07 -0.22 -24.60
N LYS A 144 -1.67 -1.04 -25.47
CA LYS A 144 -2.54 -0.51 -26.54
C LYS A 144 -3.78 0.16 -25.94
N TRP A 145 -4.03 1.40 -26.36
CA TRP A 145 -5.24 2.14 -26.00
C TRP A 145 -6.51 1.43 -26.50
N ARG A 146 -7.60 1.51 -25.73
CA ARG A 146 -8.93 0.96 -26.06
C ARG A 146 -10.00 1.99 -25.71
N PHE A 147 -11.16 1.94 -26.38
CA PHE A 147 -12.25 2.91 -26.16
C PHE A 147 -12.69 3.05 -24.69
N LYS A 148 -12.65 1.97 -23.90
CA LYS A 148 -12.93 2.01 -22.46
C LYS A 148 -12.03 2.97 -21.67
N ASN A 149 -10.83 3.30 -22.18
CA ASN A 149 -9.90 4.22 -21.54
C ASN A 149 -10.41 5.67 -21.51
N VAL A 150 -11.40 6.05 -22.32
CA VAL A 150 -12.09 7.35 -22.18
C VAL A 150 -12.73 7.48 -20.79
N TRP A 151 -13.21 6.38 -20.21
CA TRP A 151 -13.84 6.33 -18.89
C TRP A 151 -12.84 6.10 -17.76
N GLN A 152 -11.54 6.10 -18.03
CA GLN A 152 -10.51 5.74 -17.07
C GLN A 152 -10.49 6.63 -15.84
N PHE A 153 -10.75 7.94 -15.98
CA PHE A 153 -10.85 8.83 -14.83
C PHE A 153 -12.01 8.45 -13.90
N PHE A 154 -13.15 8.03 -14.46
CA PHE A 154 -14.27 7.51 -13.68
C PHE A 154 -13.91 6.15 -13.04
N THR A 155 -13.21 5.28 -13.77
CA THR A 155 -12.68 4.03 -13.21
C THR A 155 -11.73 4.29 -12.04
N TYR A 156 -10.87 5.31 -12.15
CA TYR A 156 -9.98 5.74 -11.06
C TYR A 156 -10.78 6.18 -9.83
N ILE A 157 -11.79 7.04 -9.99
CA ILE A 157 -12.65 7.48 -8.87
C ILE A 157 -13.32 6.29 -8.19
N ASN A 158 -13.92 5.37 -8.96
CA ASN A 158 -14.56 4.18 -8.41
C ASN A 158 -13.57 3.28 -7.67
N LEU A 159 -12.38 3.08 -8.24
CA LEU A 159 -11.31 2.34 -7.59
C LEU A 159 -10.88 3.02 -6.29
N SER A 160 -10.72 4.34 -6.27
CA SER A 160 -10.35 5.08 -5.04
C SER A 160 -11.44 5.01 -3.97
N VAL A 161 -12.71 5.07 -4.34
CA VAL A 161 -13.84 4.93 -3.39
C VAL A 161 -13.94 3.50 -2.84
N LEU A 162 -13.65 2.49 -3.66
CA LEU A 162 -13.73 1.07 -3.32
C LEU A 162 -12.35 0.44 -3.08
N PHE A 163 -11.34 1.23 -2.72
CA PHE A 163 -9.93 0.85 -2.81
C PHE A 163 -9.61 -0.48 -2.14
N GLN A 164 -10.09 -0.72 -0.92
CA GLN A 164 -9.88 -2.00 -0.22
C GLN A 164 -10.38 -3.23 -0.97
N TRP A 165 -11.49 -3.09 -1.69
CA TRP A 165 -12.08 -4.15 -2.50
C TRP A 165 -11.31 -4.33 -3.80
N GLY A 166 -10.85 -3.22 -4.38
CA GLY A 166 -9.93 -3.21 -5.51
C GLY A 166 -8.63 -3.97 -5.19
N VAL A 167 -8.00 -3.68 -4.06
CA VAL A 167 -6.80 -4.40 -3.57
C VAL A 167 -7.10 -5.87 -3.38
N SER A 168 -8.19 -6.23 -2.66
CA SER A 168 -8.58 -7.64 -2.46
C SER A 168 -8.77 -8.39 -3.78
N TYR A 169 -9.43 -7.77 -4.77
CA TYR A 169 -9.62 -8.34 -6.10
C TYR A 169 -8.29 -8.48 -6.87
N HIS A 170 -7.41 -7.50 -6.74
CA HIS A 170 -6.11 -7.45 -7.41
C HIS A 170 -5.12 -8.48 -6.89
N GLU A 171 -4.94 -8.53 -5.57
CA GLU A 171 -4.03 -9.46 -4.85
C GLU A 171 -4.48 -10.92 -4.97
N LEU A 172 -5.79 -11.15 -5.10
CA LEU A 172 -6.33 -12.47 -5.44
C LEU A 172 -5.87 -12.94 -6.84
N ALA A 173 -5.49 -12.02 -7.72
CA ALA A 173 -5.43 -12.19 -9.17
C ALA A 173 -6.80 -12.64 -9.73
N ALA A 174 -7.87 -11.96 -9.29
CA ALA A 174 -9.25 -12.38 -9.49
C ALA A 174 -9.65 -12.61 -10.96
N GLU A 175 -9.14 -11.82 -11.91
CA GLU A 175 -9.37 -12.06 -13.35
C GLU A 175 -8.94 -13.49 -13.74
N ARG A 176 -7.77 -13.93 -13.28
CA ARG A 176 -7.26 -15.30 -13.53
C ARG A 176 -8.07 -16.36 -12.78
N VAL A 177 -8.47 -16.06 -11.55
CA VAL A 177 -9.15 -17.01 -10.66
C VAL A 177 -10.62 -17.25 -11.04
N PHE A 178 -11.32 -16.20 -11.52
CA PHE A 178 -12.74 -16.26 -11.87
C PHE A 178 -13.02 -16.40 -13.36
N ILE A 179 -12.23 -15.76 -14.23
CA ILE A 179 -12.49 -15.65 -15.67
C ILE A 179 -11.42 -16.40 -16.50
N GLY A 180 -10.19 -16.46 -15.99
CA GLY A 180 -9.06 -17.06 -16.68
C GLY A 180 -9.25 -18.55 -16.98
N LYS A 181 -8.96 -18.95 -18.23
CA LYS A 181 -8.82 -20.36 -18.58
C LYS A 181 -7.67 -20.96 -17.77
N LYS A 182 -7.90 -22.09 -17.09
CA LYS A 182 -6.80 -22.90 -16.54
C LYS A 182 -5.86 -23.23 -17.70
N LYS A 183 -4.64 -22.72 -17.67
CA LYS A 183 -3.61 -23.18 -18.61
C LYS A 183 -3.18 -24.57 -18.14
N GLU A 184 -3.33 -25.57 -19.00
CA GLU A 184 -2.72 -26.89 -18.77
C GLU A 184 -1.21 -26.69 -18.49
N ASN A 185 -0.70 -27.34 -17.46
CA ASN A 185 0.69 -27.27 -16.98
C ASN A 185 1.13 -25.97 -16.25
N ARG A 186 0.20 -25.13 -15.78
CA ARG A 186 0.49 -24.11 -14.74
C ARG A 186 -0.40 -24.34 -13.52
N GLU A 187 0.00 -25.27 -12.66
CA GLU A 187 -0.56 -25.33 -11.32
C GLU A 187 0.03 -24.17 -10.52
N GLY A 188 -0.83 -23.22 -10.12
CA GLY A 188 -0.43 -22.20 -9.16
C GLY A 188 -0.15 -22.85 -7.80
N LEU A 189 0.76 -22.27 -7.02
CA LEU A 189 1.11 -22.75 -5.67
C LEU A 189 -0.11 -22.90 -4.74
N VAL A 190 -1.21 -22.19 -5.03
CA VAL A 190 -2.47 -22.23 -4.28
C VAL A 190 -3.63 -22.48 -5.24
N SER A 191 -4.54 -23.39 -4.85
CA SER A 191 -5.71 -23.73 -5.66
C SER A 191 -6.69 -22.55 -5.79
N HIS A 192 -7.39 -22.45 -6.92
CA HIS A 192 -8.41 -21.41 -7.14
C HIS A 192 -9.56 -21.49 -6.12
N SER A 193 -9.92 -22.69 -5.62
CA SER A 193 -10.98 -22.82 -4.61
C SER A 193 -10.55 -22.25 -3.27
N THR A 194 -9.31 -22.51 -2.84
CA THR A 194 -8.72 -21.90 -1.63
C THR A 194 -8.69 -20.38 -1.73
N LEU A 195 -8.25 -19.86 -2.88
CA LEU A 195 -8.20 -18.42 -3.15
C LEU A 195 -9.60 -17.78 -3.10
N LYS A 196 -10.61 -18.38 -3.74
CA LYS A 196 -12.01 -17.91 -3.67
C LYS A 196 -12.55 -17.96 -2.24
N HIS A 197 -12.29 -19.03 -1.50
CA HIS A 197 -12.73 -19.16 -0.11
C HIS A 197 -12.14 -18.05 0.76
N ARG A 198 -10.83 -17.76 0.66
CA ARG A 198 -10.20 -16.66 1.41
C ARG A 198 -10.82 -15.31 1.08
N PHE A 199 -10.99 -15.01 -0.21
CA PHE A 199 -11.61 -13.77 -0.67
C PHE A 199 -13.03 -13.58 -0.12
N PHE A 200 -13.92 -14.57 -0.30
CA PHE A 200 -15.30 -14.45 0.16
C PHE A 200 -15.41 -14.48 1.69
N SER A 201 -14.64 -15.31 2.39
CA SER A 201 -14.67 -15.37 3.86
C SER A 201 -14.13 -14.09 4.50
N LYS A 202 -13.02 -13.53 4.00
CA LYS A 202 -12.48 -12.25 4.46
C LYS A 202 -13.44 -11.11 4.14
N GLY A 203 -13.96 -11.04 2.91
CA GLY A 203 -14.92 -10.02 2.50
C GLY A 203 -16.21 -10.06 3.31
N ALA A 204 -16.79 -11.25 3.52
CA ALA A 204 -17.99 -11.41 4.34
C ALA A 204 -17.75 -11.00 5.80
N ARG A 205 -16.60 -11.37 6.39
CA ARG A 205 -16.25 -10.95 7.75
C ARG A 205 -16.20 -9.42 7.87
N GLN A 206 -15.62 -8.73 6.89
CA GLN A 206 -15.57 -7.27 6.90
C GLN A 206 -16.94 -6.63 6.72
N LEU A 207 -17.75 -7.15 5.80
CA LEU A 207 -19.10 -6.63 5.58
C LEU A 207 -19.98 -6.82 6.82
N ILE A 208 -19.98 -8.02 7.40
CA ILE A 208 -20.77 -8.34 8.59
C ILE A 208 -20.31 -7.49 9.76
N LYS A 209 -19.00 -7.35 9.98
CA LYS A 209 -18.48 -6.56 11.09
C LYS A 209 -18.87 -5.08 10.98
N ASP A 210 -18.50 -4.42 9.89
CA ASP A 210 -18.65 -2.96 9.76
C ASP A 210 -20.08 -2.52 9.42
N TYR A 211 -20.87 -3.35 8.73
CA TYR A 211 -22.18 -2.93 8.22
C TYR A 211 -23.37 -3.71 8.80
N ALA A 212 -23.14 -4.76 9.59
CA ALA A 212 -24.19 -5.46 10.33
C ALA A 212 -23.99 -5.37 11.85
N ILE A 213 -22.91 -5.92 12.41
CA ILE A 213 -22.72 -6.04 13.86
C ILE A 213 -22.75 -4.68 14.55
N PHE A 214 -21.87 -3.74 14.18
CA PHE A 214 -21.82 -2.44 14.86
C PHE A 214 -23.08 -1.59 14.68
N PRO A 215 -23.68 -1.50 13.47
CA PRO A 215 -24.99 -0.85 13.32
C PRO A 215 -26.10 -1.52 14.12
N LEU A 216 -26.18 -2.86 14.16
CA LEU A 216 -27.21 -3.58 14.92
C LEU A 216 -27.08 -3.34 16.43
N LEU A 217 -25.86 -3.30 16.96
CA LEU A 217 -25.60 -2.96 18.36
C LEU A 217 -26.06 -1.54 18.72
N ALA A 218 -26.19 -0.64 17.75
CA ALA A 218 -26.67 0.72 17.94
C ALA A 218 -28.21 0.82 18.02
N GLY A 219 -28.94 -0.28 17.78
CA GLY A 219 -30.41 -0.33 17.89
C GLY A 219 -31.09 0.73 17.01
N PRO A 220 -31.87 1.67 17.59
CA PRO A 220 -32.53 2.74 16.83
C PRO A 220 -31.58 3.63 16.02
N LEU A 221 -30.30 3.70 16.41
CA LEU A 221 -29.26 4.48 15.73
C LEU A 221 -28.58 3.69 14.60
N PHE A 222 -29.15 2.57 14.15
CA PHE A 222 -28.60 1.71 13.12
C PHE A 222 -28.10 2.47 11.90
N LEU A 223 -28.97 3.28 11.26
CA LEU A 223 -28.62 4.03 10.05
C LEU A 223 -27.53 5.08 10.31
N TRP A 224 -27.47 5.61 11.54
CA TRP A 224 -26.52 6.63 11.95
C TRP A 224 -25.10 6.06 12.09
N VAL A 225 -24.98 4.91 12.75
CA VAL A 225 -23.71 4.18 12.88
C VAL A 225 -23.29 3.56 11.55
N LEU A 226 -24.25 3.05 10.76
CA LEU A 226 -23.99 2.56 9.41
C LEU A 226 -23.37 3.66 8.53
N ALA A 227 -23.97 4.84 8.51
CA ALA A 227 -23.43 5.99 7.78
C ALA A 227 -22.03 6.38 8.28
N GLY A 228 -21.81 6.39 9.60
CA GLY A 228 -20.50 6.69 10.18
C GLY A 228 -19.41 5.71 9.74
N ASN A 229 -19.72 4.40 9.75
CA ASN A 229 -18.80 3.36 9.28
C ASN A 229 -18.52 3.46 7.77
N LEU A 230 -19.52 3.81 6.96
CA LEU A 230 -19.36 4.05 5.52
C LEU A 230 -18.42 5.24 5.26
N VAL A 231 -18.64 6.37 5.93
CA VAL A 231 -17.81 7.57 5.76
C VAL A 231 -16.38 7.33 6.26
N ALA A 232 -16.20 6.66 7.40
CA ALA A 232 -14.87 6.33 7.90
C ALA A 232 -14.09 5.42 6.95
N ASN A 233 -14.75 4.41 6.37
CA ASN A 233 -14.15 3.54 5.35
C ASN A 233 -13.86 4.31 4.05
N LEU A 234 -14.72 5.24 3.64
CA LEU A 234 -14.51 6.10 2.48
C LEU A 234 -13.27 6.98 2.66
N ILE A 235 -13.14 7.66 3.80
CA ILE A 235 -11.96 8.49 4.11
C ILE A 235 -10.69 7.66 4.02
N ARG A 236 -10.67 6.48 4.66
CA ARG A 236 -9.52 5.58 4.58
C ARG A 236 -9.24 5.14 3.14
N ASN A 237 -10.25 4.73 2.37
CA ASN A 237 -10.06 4.27 0.99
C ASN A 237 -9.46 5.37 0.10
N LEU A 238 -9.97 6.60 0.19
CA LEU A 238 -9.45 7.74 -0.56
C LEU A 238 -8.01 8.08 -0.14
N TRP A 239 -7.72 8.07 1.16
CA TRP A 239 -6.38 8.30 1.69
C TRP A 239 -5.40 7.24 1.19
N THR A 240 -5.69 5.94 1.42
CA THR A 240 -4.83 4.83 1.00
C THR A 240 -4.61 4.83 -0.50
N SER A 241 -5.68 4.96 -1.30
CA SER A 241 -5.57 5.03 -2.75
C SER A 241 -4.65 6.16 -3.19
N THR A 242 -4.78 7.34 -2.58
CA THR A 242 -3.97 8.50 -2.97
C THR A 242 -2.48 8.27 -2.69
N ILE A 243 -2.14 7.76 -1.51
CA ILE A 243 -0.75 7.51 -1.12
C ILE A 243 -0.10 6.43 -2.00
N ILE A 244 -0.77 5.29 -2.19
CA ILE A 244 -0.25 4.20 -3.04
C ILE A 244 -0.01 4.69 -4.47
N PHE A 245 -0.95 5.45 -5.03
CA PHE A 245 -0.79 5.98 -6.38
C PHE A 245 0.38 6.96 -6.51
N CYS A 246 0.59 7.82 -5.51
CA CYS A 246 1.71 8.76 -5.51
C CYS A 246 3.07 8.05 -5.39
N GLY A 247 3.10 6.83 -4.84
CA GLY A 247 4.32 6.03 -4.72
C GLY A 247 4.81 5.44 -6.04
N HIS A 248 3.89 5.07 -6.95
CA HIS A 248 4.22 4.29 -8.15
C HIS A 248 3.83 4.94 -9.49
N PHE A 249 2.92 5.90 -9.50
CA PHE A 249 2.25 6.35 -10.73
C PHE A 249 2.40 7.85 -11.02
N THR A 250 3.41 8.51 -10.46
CA THR A 250 3.75 9.90 -10.82
C THR A 250 4.32 9.94 -12.24
N GLU A 251 4.40 11.10 -12.89
CA GLU A 251 4.91 11.19 -14.28
C GLU A 251 6.39 10.82 -14.41
N GLU A 252 7.14 10.89 -13.31
CA GLU A 252 8.57 10.62 -13.27
C GLU A 252 8.90 9.12 -13.05
N THR A 253 7.94 8.30 -12.58
CA THR A 253 8.18 6.86 -12.40
C THR A 253 8.25 6.11 -13.72
N GLN A 254 9.25 5.27 -13.83
CA GLN A 254 9.54 4.50 -15.03
C GLN A 254 8.89 3.11 -15.00
N THR A 255 8.62 2.59 -16.19
CA THR A 255 8.22 1.19 -16.43
C THR A 255 9.36 0.44 -17.10
N PHE A 256 9.40 -0.87 -16.89
CA PHE A 256 10.48 -1.74 -17.34
C PHE A 256 9.94 -2.94 -18.11
N LYS A 257 10.77 -3.53 -18.97
CA LYS A 257 10.45 -4.75 -19.71
C LYS A 257 10.93 -5.97 -18.93
N GLN A 258 10.40 -7.14 -19.28
CA GLN A 258 10.81 -8.39 -18.62
C GLN A 258 12.29 -8.70 -18.84
N GLU A 259 12.85 -8.26 -19.97
CA GLU A 259 14.27 -8.37 -20.31
C GLU A 259 15.17 -7.66 -19.29
N ASP A 260 14.69 -6.56 -18.69
CA ASP A 260 15.48 -5.72 -17.78
C ASP A 260 15.78 -6.41 -16.42
N CYS A 261 15.06 -7.48 -16.08
CA CYS A 261 15.29 -8.25 -14.85
C CYS A 261 15.93 -9.63 -15.08
N VAL A 262 16.33 -9.94 -16.32
CA VAL A 262 17.01 -11.21 -16.60
C VAL A 262 18.46 -11.11 -16.13
N ASN A 263 18.84 -11.93 -15.14
CA ASN A 263 20.17 -11.92 -14.52
C ASN A 263 20.56 -10.54 -13.97
N GLU A 264 19.59 -9.76 -13.47
CA GLU A 264 19.87 -8.46 -12.85
C GLU A 264 20.75 -8.62 -11.60
N THR A 265 21.79 -7.80 -11.48
CA THR A 265 22.58 -7.70 -10.24
C THR A 265 21.81 -6.93 -9.17
N GLN A 266 22.23 -7.03 -7.91
CA GLN A 266 21.63 -6.27 -6.81
C GLN A 266 21.62 -4.76 -7.08
N GLY A 267 22.70 -4.22 -7.66
CA GLY A 267 22.79 -2.80 -8.00
C GLY A 267 21.85 -2.39 -9.14
N GLN A 268 21.64 -3.26 -10.13
CA GLN A 268 20.65 -3.03 -11.18
C GLN A 268 19.23 -3.11 -10.62
N TRP A 269 18.96 -4.05 -9.70
CA TRP A 269 17.70 -4.14 -8.99
C TRP A 269 17.43 -2.86 -8.20
N TYR A 270 18.37 -2.39 -7.38
CA TYR A 270 18.23 -1.12 -6.65
C TYR A 270 17.98 0.07 -7.56
N TYR A 271 18.74 0.17 -8.66
CA TYR A 271 18.54 1.23 -9.66
C TYR A 271 17.10 1.23 -10.20
N ARG A 272 16.57 0.05 -10.56
CA ARG A 272 15.19 -0.11 -11.04
C ARG A 272 14.17 0.28 -9.98
N GLN A 273 14.35 -0.15 -8.74
CA GLN A 273 13.47 0.19 -7.62
C GLN A 273 13.37 1.70 -7.41
N VAL A 274 14.50 2.41 -7.43
CA VAL A 274 14.53 3.88 -7.29
C VAL A 274 13.75 4.56 -8.41
N LEU A 275 13.96 4.15 -9.66
CA LEU A 275 13.31 4.74 -10.83
C LEU A 275 11.82 4.37 -10.93
N GLY A 276 11.41 3.25 -10.33
CA GLY A 276 10.03 2.79 -10.29
C GLY A 276 9.18 3.44 -9.20
N SER A 277 9.79 4.21 -8.29
CA SER A 277 9.13 4.75 -7.10
C SER A 277 9.28 6.27 -6.96
N SER A 278 8.41 6.87 -6.15
CA SER A 278 8.41 8.31 -5.88
C SER A 278 8.01 8.62 -4.44
N ASN A 279 8.70 9.59 -3.87
CA ASN A 279 8.51 10.01 -2.48
C ASN A 279 7.63 11.26 -2.36
N ILE A 280 7.01 11.39 -1.19
CA ILE A 280 6.21 12.53 -0.76
C ILE A 280 6.87 13.17 0.47
N LYS A 281 7.13 14.47 0.39
CA LYS A 281 7.60 15.26 1.54
C LYS A 281 6.44 15.53 2.49
N GLY A 282 6.71 15.42 3.79
CA GLY A 282 5.74 15.72 4.84
C GLY A 282 6.39 15.98 6.19
N SER A 283 5.54 16.25 7.17
CA SER A 283 5.94 16.30 8.59
C SER A 283 5.85 14.89 9.20
N HIS A 284 6.39 14.72 10.40
CA HIS A 284 6.41 13.42 11.10
C HIS A 284 5.04 12.69 11.10
N TRP A 285 3.96 13.38 11.48
CA TRP A 285 2.63 12.77 11.50
C TRP A 285 2.10 12.43 10.12
N PHE A 286 2.49 13.17 9.08
CA PHE A 286 2.16 12.78 7.71
C PHE A 286 2.80 11.45 7.36
N HIS A 287 4.09 11.26 7.66
CA HIS A 287 4.78 9.98 7.43
C HIS A 287 4.06 8.82 8.15
N VAL A 288 3.72 8.97 9.43
CA VAL A 288 2.93 7.96 10.19
C VAL A 288 1.57 7.68 9.54
N LEU A 289 0.83 8.70 9.11
CA LEU A 289 -0.47 8.51 8.45
C LEU A 289 -0.36 7.83 7.09
N THR A 290 0.80 7.91 6.44
CA THR A 290 1.07 7.18 5.20
C THR A 290 1.62 5.77 5.41
N GLY A 291 1.82 5.31 6.65
CA GLY A 291 2.54 4.05 6.89
C GLY A 291 4.04 4.15 6.59
N HIS A 292 4.55 5.37 6.51
CA HIS A 292 5.81 5.79 5.90
C HIS A 292 5.94 5.49 4.39
N LEU A 293 4.87 5.13 3.67
CA LEU A 293 4.86 5.00 2.21
C LEU A 293 5.08 6.32 1.46
N SER A 294 5.05 7.45 2.18
CA SER A 294 5.68 8.70 1.72
C SER A 294 7.18 8.57 1.37
N CYS A 295 7.87 7.54 1.88
CA CYS A 295 9.25 7.15 1.60
C CYS A 295 9.25 5.86 0.75
N GLN A 296 8.49 5.86 -0.34
CA GLN A 296 8.31 4.71 -1.22
C GLN A 296 9.62 4.15 -1.77
N ILE A 297 10.57 5.02 -2.11
CA ILE A 297 11.89 4.61 -2.60
C ILE A 297 12.58 3.74 -1.52
N GLU A 298 12.66 4.22 -0.28
CA GLU A 298 13.28 3.47 0.83
C GLU A 298 12.51 2.20 1.16
N HIS A 299 11.18 2.23 1.06
CA HIS A 299 10.35 1.06 1.23
C HIS A 299 10.63 -0.03 0.19
N HIS A 300 10.82 0.34 -1.09
CA HIS A 300 11.15 -0.61 -2.15
C HIS A 300 12.60 -1.10 -2.09
N LEU A 301 13.52 -0.28 -1.59
CA LEU A 301 14.90 -0.72 -1.35
C LEU A 301 15.00 -1.67 -0.16
N PHE A 302 14.30 -1.36 0.95
CA PHE A 302 14.42 -2.02 2.25
C PHE A 302 13.02 -2.36 2.85
N PRO A 303 12.22 -3.22 2.20
CA PRO A 303 10.84 -3.46 2.61
C PRO A 303 10.72 -4.13 3.99
N ASP A 304 11.76 -4.85 4.40
CA ASP A 304 11.90 -5.58 5.66
C ASP A 304 12.42 -4.73 6.83
N MET A 305 12.81 -3.47 6.59
CA MET A 305 13.24 -2.54 7.63
C MET A 305 12.02 -1.88 8.31
N PRO A 306 12.00 -1.73 9.66
CA PRO A 306 10.98 -0.94 10.34
C PRO A 306 10.76 0.43 9.70
N SER A 307 9.55 0.65 9.22
CA SER A 307 9.17 1.82 8.42
C SER A 307 9.45 3.17 9.10
N SER A 308 9.40 3.20 10.44
CA SER A 308 9.77 4.37 11.25
C SER A 308 11.22 4.85 11.05
N ARG A 309 12.09 4.01 10.49
CA ARG A 309 13.49 4.34 10.14
C ARG A 309 13.64 4.95 8.75
N TYR A 310 12.64 4.89 7.89
CA TYR A 310 12.77 5.40 6.51
C TYR A 310 13.11 6.90 6.48
N GLN A 311 12.63 7.70 7.45
CA GLN A 311 13.00 9.11 7.55
C GLN A 311 14.49 9.33 7.88
N GLU A 312 15.12 8.41 8.63
CA GLU A 312 16.55 8.42 8.94
C GLU A 312 17.39 8.02 7.71
N VAL A 313 16.88 7.07 6.93
CA VAL A 313 17.58 6.45 5.79
C VAL A 313 17.46 7.28 4.51
N ALA A 314 16.32 7.92 4.27
CA ALA A 314 16.04 8.70 3.07
C ALA A 314 17.14 9.72 2.68
N PRO A 315 17.67 10.57 3.58
CA PRO A 315 18.74 11.50 3.21
C PRO A 315 20.06 10.79 2.83
N GLN A 316 20.34 9.62 3.40
CA GLN A 316 21.54 8.83 3.09
C GLN A 316 21.40 8.19 1.70
N VAL A 317 20.24 7.59 1.41
CA VAL A 317 19.90 7.05 0.09
C VAL A 317 20.00 8.15 -0.97
N GLN A 318 19.40 9.32 -0.71
CA GLN A 318 19.47 10.45 -1.63
C GLN A 318 20.92 10.91 -1.90
N ALA A 319 21.79 10.89 -0.90
CA ALA A 319 23.21 11.24 -1.06
C ALA A 319 23.96 10.23 -1.94
N VAL A 320 23.71 8.93 -1.75
CA VAL A 320 24.27 7.86 -2.60
C VAL A 320 23.78 8.03 -4.03
N LEU A 321 22.47 8.18 -4.26
CA LEU A 321 21.93 8.34 -5.61
C LEU A 321 22.50 9.57 -6.33
N LYS A 322 22.64 10.69 -5.61
CA LYS A 322 23.29 11.90 -6.14
C LYS A 322 24.75 11.65 -6.55
N LYS A 323 25.51 10.86 -5.78
CA LYS A 323 26.90 10.48 -6.11
C LYS A 323 26.97 9.69 -7.42
N HIS A 324 26.01 8.79 -7.64
CA HIS A 324 25.90 7.97 -8.86
C HIS A 324 25.24 8.69 -10.04
N GLY A 325 24.67 9.88 -9.82
CA GLY A 325 23.94 10.63 -10.84
C GLY A 325 22.57 10.04 -11.17
N ILE A 326 21.93 9.41 -10.19
CA ILE A 326 20.60 8.84 -10.27
C ILE A 326 19.62 9.85 -9.66
N ASP A 327 18.51 10.11 -10.35
CA ASP A 327 17.49 11.04 -9.88
C ASP A 327 16.73 10.45 -8.68
N TYR A 328 16.49 11.29 -7.68
CA TYR A 328 15.69 10.95 -6.50
C TYR A 328 14.36 11.69 -6.56
N HIS A 329 13.32 10.99 -7.01
CA HIS A 329 12.01 11.56 -7.28
C HIS A 329 11.24 11.84 -5.98
N THR A 330 11.22 13.10 -5.55
CA THR A 330 10.52 13.54 -4.33
C THR A 330 9.81 14.88 -4.54
N GLY A 331 8.62 15.04 -3.98
CA GLY A 331 7.80 16.24 -4.14
C GLY A 331 6.85 16.48 -2.98
N SER A 332 6.20 17.64 -2.94
CA SER A 332 5.08 17.85 -2.01
C SER A 332 3.90 16.95 -2.39
N PHE A 333 3.04 16.64 -1.42
CA PHE A 333 1.84 15.83 -1.64
C PHE A 333 1.02 16.28 -2.85
N PHE A 334 0.69 17.58 -2.92
CA PHE A 334 -0.08 18.13 -4.04
C PHE A 334 0.63 18.01 -5.38
N LYS A 335 1.96 18.17 -5.43
CA LYS A 335 2.74 18.01 -6.67
C LYS A 335 2.65 16.56 -7.16
N GLN A 336 2.90 15.59 -6.27
CA GLN A 336 2.86 14.17 -6.63
C GLN A 336 1.46 13.73 -7.03
N TYR A 337 0.45 14.13 -6.26
CA TYR A 337 -0.94 13.78 -6.58
C TYR A 337 -1.40 14.39 -7.90
N THR A 338 -1.07 15.66 -8.17
CA THR A 338 -1.37 16.30 -9.45
C THR A 338 -0.69 15.57 -10.61
N SER A 339 0.54 15.10 -10.42
CA SER A 339 1.28 14.34 -11.43
C SER A 339 0.60 13.00 -11.74
N VAL A 340 0.13 12.27 -10.72
CA VAL A 340 -0.70 11.07 -10.90
C VAL A 340 -1.95 11.37 -11.73
N LEU A 341 -2.71 12.41 -11.36
CA LEU A 341 -3.94 12.77 -12.08
C LEU A 341 -3.65 13.16 -13.54
N LYS A 342 -2.57 13.91 -13.78
CA LYS A 342 -2.11 14.23 -15.14
C LYS A 342 -1.78 12.98 -15.93
N ARG A 343 -1.07 12.02 -15.34
CA ARG A 343 -0.73 10.74 -15.98
C ARG A 343 -2.00 9.96 -16.34
N ILE A 344 -2.95 9.85 -15.41
CA ILE A 344 -4.26 9.19 -15.65
C ILE A 344 -4.99 9.85 -16.82
N ILE A 345 -5.12 11.18 -16.81
CA ILE A 345 -5.82 11.94 -17.85
C ILE A 345 -5.11 11.79 -19.20
N ARG A 346 -3.77 11.95 -19.23
CA ARG A 346 -2.96 11.81 -20.45
C ARG A 346 -3.22 10.46 -21.12
N TYR A 347 -3.14 9.37 -20.36
CA TYR A 347 -3.30 8.02 -20.90
C TYR A 347 -4.77 7.56 -21.04
N SER A 348 -5.72 8.42 -20.69
CA SER A 348 -7.14 8.23 -21.01
C SER A 348 -7.42 8.54 -22.49
N PHE A 349 -6.66 9.47 -23.08
CA PHE A 349 -6.92 10.02 -24.42
C PHE A 349 -5.80 9.81 -25.45
N LYS A 350 -4.60 9.45 -25.00
CA LYS A 350 -3.44 9.09 -25.83
C LYS A 350 -2.98 7.71 -25.40
#